data_AF-G5JMQ2-F1
#
_entry.id   AF-G5JMQ2-F1
#
_cell.length_a   1.000
_cell.length_b   1.000
_cell.length_c   1.000
_cell.angle_alpha   90.00
_cell.angle_beta   90.00
_cell.angle_gamma   90.00
#
_symmetry.space_group_name_H-M   'P 1'
#
loop_
_entity.id
_entity.type
_entity.pdbx_description
1 polymer ?
#
loop_
_entity_poly.entity_id
_entity_poly.type
_entity_poly.pdbx_seq_one_letter_code
_entity_poly.pdbx_strand_id
1 'polypeptide(L)'
;MSILAIVSLFATRKYLFTNFDDSANIIVRGSQKVKIANILARVNLAGEKGELLRDFVARHLEAEEKHVTIGAAVYLNDVALRVDSIKDGVITRVEIIKSLS
;
A
#
# COMPACT_ATOMS: atom_id res chain seq x y z
N MET A 1 34.33 -19.16 13.58
CA MET A 1 33.00 -18.96 14.23
C MET A 1 32.31 -17.65 13.86
N SER A 2 33.01 -16.62 13.35
CA SER A 2 32.41 -15.30 13.06
C SER A 2 31.49 -15.24 11.82
N ILE A 3 31.69 -16.13 10.84
CA ILE A 3 30.87 -16.16 9.61
C ILE A 3 29.42 -16.61 9.89
N LEU A 4 29.23 -17.52 10.85
CA LEU A 4 27.91 -18.00 11.28
C LEU A 4 27.05 -16.87 11.89
N ALA A 5 27.68 -15.94 12.61
CA ALA A 5 27.00 -14.77 13.18
C ALA A 5 26.54 -13.78 12.10
N ILE A 6 27.34 -13.58 11.05
CA ILE A 6 26.99 -12.69 9.94
C ILE A 6 25.84 -13.29 9.11
N VAL A 7 25.92 -14.58 8.79
CA VAL A 7 24.86 -15.27 8.03
C VAL A 7 23.55 -15.31 8.82
N SER A 8 23.59 -15.58 10.12
CA SER A 8 22.39 -15.56 10.97
C SER A 8 21.79 -14.16 11.13
N LEU A 9 22.61 -13.10 11.16
CA LEU A 9 22.13 -11.71 11.17
C LEU A 9 21.48 -11.32 9.84
N PHE A 10 22.03 -11.73 8.70
CA PHE A 10 21.40 -11.50 7.39
C PHE A 10 20.16 -12.37 7.18
N ALA A 11 20.14 -13.59 7.71
CA ALA A 11 18.98 -14.46 7.72
C ALA A 11 17.87 -13.90 8.61
N THR A 12 18.17 -13.43 9.82
CA THR A 12 17.17 -12.75 10.68
C THR A 12 16.72 -11.44 10.07
N ARG A 13 17.61 -10.65 9.47
CA ARG A 13 17.21 -9.47 8.69
C ARG A 13 16.22 -9.87 7.58
N LYS A 14 16.55 -10.85 6.75
CA LYS A 14 15.68 -11.32 5.66
C LYS A 14 14.37 -11.93 6.18
N TYR A 15 14.41 -12.70 7.27
CA TYR A 15 13.27 -13.44 7.81
C TYR A 15 12.33 -12.54 8.63
N LEU A 16 12.85 -11.57 9.38
CA LEU A 16 12.06 -10.53 10.05
C LEU A 16 11.40 -9.60 9.02
N PHE A 17 12.09 -9.24 7.93
CA PHE A 17 11.48 -8.43 6.86
C PHE A 17 10.53 -9.23 5.94
N THR A 18 10.56 -10.57 5.96
CA THR A 18 9.64 -11.41 5.17
C THR A 18 8.39 -11.83 5.96
N ASN A 19 8.44 -11.86 7.30
CA ASN A 19 7.30 -12.28 8.16
C ASN A 19 6.52 -11.13 8.82
N PHE A 20 6.69 -9.88 8.36
CA PHE A 20 5.82 -8.77 8.75
C PHE A 20 4.58 -8.63 7.84
N ASP A 21 4.12 -9.72 7.22
CA ASP A 21 2.90 -9.71 6.38
C ASP A 21 1.61 -9.98 7.17
N ASP A 22 1.70 -10.02 8.51
CA ASP A 22 0.55 -9.98 9.42
C ASP A 22 0.27 -8.56 9.94
N SER A 23 0.98 -7.54 9.45
CA SER A 23 0.48 -6.18 9.56
C SER A 23 -0.63 -6.01 8.54
N ALA A 24 -1.84 -5.69 8.99
CA ALA A 24 -3.03 -5.52 8.16
C ALA A 24 -2.89 -4.51 6.99
N ASN A 25 -1.74 -3.87 6.87
CA ASN A 25 -1.40 -2.81 5.95
C ASN A 25 -0.20 -3.15 5.05
N ILE A 26 -0.35 -2.95 3.73
CA ILE A 26 0.72 -3.11 2.74
C ILE A 26 0.96 -1.80 1.98
N ILE A 27 2.20 -1.54 1.58
CA ILE A 27 2.55 -0.37 0.75
C ILE A 27 2.81 -0.82 -0.69
N VAL A 28 2.08 -0.22 -1.62
CA VAL A 28 2.16 -0.52 -3.06
C VAL A 28 2.46 0.75 -3.86
N ARG A 29 3.08 0.58 -5.04
CA ARG A 29 3.35 1.71 -5.93
C ARG A 29 2.05 2.21 -6.54
N GLY A 30 1.84 3.53 -6.52
CA GLY A 30 0.67 4.18 -7.13
C GLY A 30 0.55 3.95 -8.64
N SER A 31 1.66 3.62 -9.32
CA SER A 31 1.69 3.26 -10.73
C SER A 31 1.25 1.83 -11.03
N GLN A 32 0.93 1.01 -10.03
CA GLN A 32 0.34 -0.30 -10.26
C GLN A 32 -1.15 -0.18 -10.56
N LYS A 33 -1.66 -1.12 -11.36
CA LYS A 33 -3.10 -1.23 -11.62
C LYS A 33 -3.84 -1.64 -10.36
N VAL A 34 -5.05 -1.11 -10.17
CA VAL A 34 -5.94 -1.48 -9.05
C VAL A 34 -6.12 -3.00 -8.95
N LYS A 35 -6.23 -3.69 -10.10
CA LYS A 35 -6.32 -5.16 -10.14
C LYS A 35 -5.12 -5.87 -9.51
N ILE A 36 -3.91 -5.36 -9.69
CA ILE A 36 -2.71 -5.96 -9.08
C ILE A 36 -2.68 -5.66 -7.58
N ALA A 37 -3.03 -4.43 -7.19
CA ALA A 37 -3.16 -4.04 -5.79
C ALA A 37 -4.19 -4.93 -5.05
N ASN A 38 -5.34 -5.22 -5.65
CA ASN A 38 -6.35 -6.14 -5.12
C ASN A 38 -5.78 -7.54 -4.84
N ILE A 39 -4.98 -8.07 -5.77
CA ILE A 39 -4.35 -9.40 -5.63
C ILE A 39 -3.32 -9.39 -4.49
N LEU A 40 -2.46 -8.37 -4.45
CA LEU A 40 -1.40 -8.26 -3.44
C LEU A 40 -1.97 -8.04 -2.04
N ALA A 41 -2.92 -7.12 -1.88
CA ALA A 41 -3.55 -6.82 -0.60
C ALA A 41 -4.64 -7.83 -0.22
N ARG A 42 -5.07 -8.72 -1.13
CA ARG A 42 -6.25 -9.58 -0.93
C ARG A 42 -7.51 -8.77 -0.56
N VAL A 43 -7.72 -7.67 -1.29
CA VAL A 43 -8.90 -6.79 -1.15
C VAL A 43 -9.65 -6.69 -2.46
N ASN A 44 -10.87 -6.16 -2.43
CA ASN A 44 -11.69 -5.97 -3.63
C ASN A 44 -12.04 -4.49 -3.82
N LEU A 45 -11.10 -3.71 -4.36
CA LEU A 45 -11.37 -2.32 -4.77
C LEU A 45 -12.15 -2.29 -6.08
N ALA A 46 -13.21 -1.48 -6.13
CA ALA A 46 -14.07 -1.27 -7.31
C ALA A 46 -13.45 -0.27 -8.31
N GLY A 47 -12.27 -0.59 -8.84
CA GLY A 47 -11.59 0.23 -9.84
C GLY A 47 -12.05 -0.04 -11.28
N GLU A 48 -11.86 0.93 -12.15
CA GLU A 48 -12.10 0.80 -13.59
C GLU A 48 -11.04 -0.08 -14.27
N LYS A 49 -11.36 -0.56 -15.48
CA LYS A 49 -10.49 -1.47 -16.22
C LYS A 49 -9.18 -0.78 -16.60
N GLY A 50 -8.10 -1.15 -15.91
CA GLY A 50 -6.76 -0.64 -16.19
C GLY A 50 -6.39 0.62 -15.42
N GLU A 51 -7.29 1.11 -14.55
CA GLU A 51 -7.05 2.24 -13.65
C GLU A 51 -5.82 1.97 -12.76
N LEU A 52 -5.00 3.00 -12.59
CA LEU A 52 -3.87 2.96 -11.66
C LEU A 52 -4.36 3.26 -10.25
N LEU A 53 -3.69 2.71 -9.25
CA LEU A 53 -4.07 2.90 -7.86
C LEU A 53 -4.00 4.37 -7.43
N ARG A 54 -3.04 5.13 -7.96
CA ARG A 54 -2.96 6.58 -7.71
C ARG A 54 -4.18 7.34 -8.25
N ASP A 55 -4.67 6.96 -9.42
CA ASP A 55 -5.77 7.65 -10.10
C ASP A 55 -7.08 7.31 -9.37
N PHE A 56 -7.24 6.04 -8.96
CA PHE A 56 -8.33 5.59 -8.11
C PHE A 56 -8.41 6.37 -6.79
N VAL A 57 -7.28 6.52 -6.07
CA VAL A 57 -7.24 7.25 -4.80
C VAL A 57 -7.50 8.74 -5.02
N ALA A 58 -6.89 9.36 -6.03
CA ALA A 58 -7.10 10.77 -6.33
C ALA A 58 -8.58 11.07 -6.63
N ARG A 59 -9.23 10.24 -7.47
CA ARG A 59 -10.66 10.37 -7.80
C ARG A 59 -11.56 10.27 -6.56
N HIS A 60 -11.26 9.35 -5.64
CA HIS A 60 -12.05 9.21 -4.41
C HIS A 60 -11.79 10.36 -3.42
N LEU A 61 -10.55 10.85 -3.32
CA LEU A 61 -10.25 12.04 -2.50
C LEU A 61 -10.96 13.28 -3.04
N GLU A 62 -10.96 13.48 -4.36
CA GLU A 62 -11.68 14.58 -5.01
C GLU A 62 -13.20 14.48 -4.80
N ALA A 63 -13.77 13.27 -4.88
CA ALA A 63 -15.19 13.04 -4.61
C ALA A 63 -15.59 13.32 -3.15
N GLU A 64 -14.64 13.20 -2.21
CA GLU A 64 -14.81 13.54 -0.80
C GLU A 64 -14.42 15.00 -0.47
N GLU A 65 -14.15 15.83 -1.49
CA GLU A 65 -13.66 17.22 -1.34
C GLU A 65 -12.37 17.33 -0.51
N LYS A 66 -11.55 16.28 -0.51
CA LYS A 66 -10.27 16.21 0.21
C LYS A 66 -9.11 16.53 -0.73
N HIS A 67 -8.13 17.28 -0.20
CA HIS A 67 -6.90 17.55 -0.92
C HIS A 67 -5.98 16.32 -0.97
N VAL A 68 -5.36 16.08 -2.13
CA VAL A 68 -4.34 15.04 -2.31
C VAL A 68 -3.04 15.47 -1.62
N THR A 69 -2.86 15.03 -0.38
CA THR A 69 -1.68 15.29 0.44
C THR A 69 -1.15 13.99 1.05
N ILE A 70 0.10 13.99 1.51
CA ILE A 70 0.65 12.84 2.24
C ILE A 70 -0.18 12.63 3.51
N GLY A 71 -0.61 11.39 3.75
CA GLY A 71 -1.49 11.01 4.85
C GLY A 71 -2.98 11.12 4.55
N ALA A 72 -3.39 11.73 3.43
CA ALA A 72 -4.78 11.72 3.01
C ALA A 72 -5.26 10.27 2.81
N ALA A 73 -6.47 9.96 3.29
CA ALA A 73 -7.00 8.61 3.28
C ALA A 73 -8.44 8.56 2.78
N VAL A 74 -8.70 7.54 1.95
CA VAL A 74 -10.02 7.13 1.48
C VAL A 74 -10.43 5.91 2.30
N TYR A 75 -11.63 5.96 2.89
CA TYR A 75 -12.14 4.86 3.70
C TYR A 75 -13.23 4.12 2.93
N LEU A 76 -12.97 2.84 2.66
CA LEU A 76 -13.93 1.90 2.09
C LEU A 76 -14.26 0.86 3.17
N ASN A 77 -15.41 0.20 3.06
CA ASN A 77 -16.00 -0.68 4.09
C ASN A 77 -14.97 -1.45 4.95
N ASP A 78 -14.10 -2.23 4.31
CA ASP A 78 -13.11 -3.07 5.01
C ASP A 78 -11.65 -2.69 4.70
N VAL A 79 -11.43 -1.54 4.05
CA VAL A 79 -10.09 -1.11 3.63
C VAL A 79 -9.95 0.40 3.58
N ALA A 80 -8.89 0.94 4.17
CA ALA A 80 -8.48 2.31 4.00
C ALA A 80 -7.30 2.41 3.02
N LEU A 81 -7.34 3.37 2.10
CA LEU A 81 -6.26 3.68 1.19
C LEU A 81 -5.63 5.00 1.60
N ARG A 82 -4.39 4.98 2.08
CA ARG A 82 -3.66 6.17 2.54
C ARG A 82 -2.54 6.54 1.56
N VAL A 83 -2.39 7.82 1.28
CA VAL A 83 -1.27 8.34 0.50
C VAL A 83 0.00 8.30 1.33
N ASP A 84 0.92 7.40 1.01
CA ASP A 84 2.22 7.24 1.71
C ASP A 84 3.25 8.26 1.20
N SER A 85 3.32 8.46 -0.12
CA SER A 85 4.27 9.41 -0.69
C SER A 85 3.79 10.05 -1.99
N ILE A 86 4.12 11.33 -2.14
CA ILE A 86 3.93 12.13 -3.35
C ILE A 86 5.29 12.58 -3.87
N LYS A 87 5.48 12.56 -5.18
CA LYS A 87 6.66 13.13 -5.84
C LYS A 87 6.19 13.89 -7.08
N ASP A 88 6.64 15.13 -7.25
CA ASP A 88 6.31 15.97 -8.41
C ASP A 88 4.78 16.08 -8.66
N GLY A 89 4.00 16.17 -7.57
CA GLY A 89 2.52 16.21 -7.62
C GLY A 89 1.84 14.87 -7.90
N VAL A 90 2.60 13.79 -8.07
CA VAL A 90 2.08 12.45 -8.38
C VAL A 90 2.17 11.55 -7.15
N ILE A 91 1.07 10.88 -6.80
CA ILE A 91 1.08 9.83 -5.77
C ILE A 91 1.96 8.68 -6.26
N THR A 92 3.06 8.45 -5.55
CA THR A 92 4.05 7.41 -5.88
C THR A 92 3.84 6.13 -5.10
N ARG A 93 3.34 6.23 -3.87
CA ARG A 93 3.03 5.08 -3.01
C ARG A 93 1.71 5.28 -2.29
N VAL A 94 0.97 4.20 -2.19
CA VAL A 94 -0.31 4.10 -1.48
C VAL A 94 -0.18 2.95 -0.49
N GLU A 95 -0.55 3.21 0.74
CA GLU A 95 -0.72 2.20 1.76
C GLU A 95 -2.17 1.71 1.75
N ILE A 96 -2.35 0.39 1.74
CA ILE A 96 -3.64 -0.28 1.78
C ILE A 96 -3.75 -0.89 3.17
N ILE A 97 -4.63 -0.36 4.02
CA ILE A 97 -4.84 -0.76 5.41
C ILE A 97 -6.15 -1.54 5.48
N LYS A 98 -6.09 -2.84 5.71
CA LYS A 98 -7.27 -3.69 5.94
C LYS A 98 -7.80 -3.45 7.34
N SER A 99 -9.12 -3.34 7.47
CA SER A 99 -9.76 -3.42 8.79
C SER A 99 -9.67 -4.86 9.28
N LEU A 100 -9.18 -5.06 10.52
CA LEU A 100 -9.39 -6.30 11.25
C LEU A 100 -10.83 -6.26 11.78
N SER A 101 -11.79 -6.60 10.92
CA SER A 101 -13.18 -6.84 11.32
C SER A 101 -13.38 -8.30 11.71
#